data_AF-A0A497SPN8-F1
#
_entry.id   AF-A0A497SPN8-F1
#
_cell.length_a   1.000
_cell.length_b   1.000
_cell.length_c   1.000
_cell.angle_alpha   90.00
_cell.angle_beta   90.00
_cell.angle_gamma   90.00
#
_symmetry.space_group_name_H-M   'P 1'
#
loop_
_entity.id
_entity.type
_entity.pdbx_description
1 polymer ?
#
loop_
_entity_poly.entity_id
_entity_poly.type
_entity_poly.pdbx_seq_one_letter_code
_entity_poly.pdbx_strand_id
1 'polypeptide(L)'
;MRMKDRLEKSIFLMFPLLLLLMLGFSLAVVSPQPSSRADTYLGIQVQNQVAELTLIWEYNASPYSAGYPQVESVAISDDGSYVIAGSYDANVYFFDRSGFLWNFTTLRAYRQAVAISENGSYAVCGSMDNHVYLFDKDGNLIWDFASSKNILCADISADGRYIVAGGEDTMLYFFSKESSTALWSSPLGGYVWRCKVSGDGSYVVAGTEALIDVYDRDGSELWWCDTDSSVKALAISHDGEYIAAGLANGTILFFSVDSNSPLWTYTVGGAVCEEAIAMSDDGSYIIVGSRDGKAYLFDKDGNLLWTHEAGGWVYEVAMSSDGSYIALGTVFASPDRVVVLGKYSNVTLATFETAKPGEDYSGLVLSLDMSADGRYIVAGTYTGWIYLLESSLGATTTTTTVTTVSTVTVTSTTTETVSVTETETETETTTTTTTVEALGTAFYGSVAVIIVLAIAVLYLLARRS
;
A
#
# COMPACT_ATOMS: atom_id res chain seq x y z
N MET A 1 21.49 -18.87 -48.20
CA MET A 1 20.19 -19.11 -47.53
C MET A 1 20.24 -20.32 -46.56
N ARG A 2 21.27 -20.43 -45.71
CA ARG A 2 21.40 -21.53 -44.73
C ARG A 2 22.10 -21.17 -43.40
N MET A 3 22.32 -19.87 -43.14
CA MET A 3 22.84 -19.35 -41.86
C MET A 3 21.81 -18.54 -41.06
N LYS A 4 20.73 -18.06 -41.68
CA LYS A 4 19.66 -17.33 -40.97
C LYS A 4 18.81 -18.26 -40.07
N ASP A 5 18.45 -19.44 -40.57
CA ASP A 5 17.63 -20.43 -39.84
C ASP A 5 18.34 -21.12 -38.65
N ARG A 6 19.66 -20.98 -38.50
CA ARG A 6 20.39 -21.52 -37.34
C ARG A 6 20.53 -20.52 -36.19
N LEU A 7 20.43 -19.21 -36.45
CA LEU A 7 20.46 -18.20 -35.39
C LEU A 7 19.13 -18.14 -34.64
N GLU A 8 18.00 -18.22 -35.35
CA GLU A 8 16.65 -18.18 -34.73
C GLU A 8 16.35 -19.40 -33.85
N LYS A 9 16.92 -20.58 -34.17
CA LYS A 9 16.77 -21.78 -33.33
C LYS A 9 17.70 -21.80 -32.11
N SER A 10 18.77 -21.01 -32.10
CA SER A 10 19.69 -20.91 -30.96
C SER A 10 19.16 -19.98 -29.87
N ILE A 11 18.41 -18.94 -30.28
CA ILE A 11 17.80 -17.95 -29.38
C ILE A 11 16.61 -18.55 -28.59
N PHE A 12 15.90 -19.52 -29.17
CA PHE A 12 14.76 -20.18 -28.51
C PHE A 12 15.14 -21.27 -27.48
N LEU A 13 16.40 -21.76 -27.50
CA LEU A 13 16.89 -22.79 -26.58
C LEU A 13 17.67 -22.24 -25.38
N MET A 14 17.98 -20.93 -25.35
CA MET A 14 18.67 -20.27 -24.24
C MET A 14 17.72 -19.74 -23.14
N PHE A 15 16.41 -19.72 -23.37
CA PHE A 15 15.45 -19.19 -22.41
C PHE A 15 15.28 -20.03 -21.11
N PRO A 16 15.36 -21.38 -21.14
CA PRO A 16 15.29 -22.18 -19.91
C PRO A 16 16.63 -22.28 -19.17
N LEU A 17 17.76 -22.09 -19.87
CA LEU A 17 19.09 -22.24 -19.29
C LEU A 17 19.51 -21.01 -18.47
N LEU A 18 18.97 -19.84 -18.80
CA LEU A 18 19.20 -18.60 -18.03
C LEU A 18 18.40 -18.58 -16.71
N LEU A 19 17.25 -19.26 -16.68
CA LEU A 19 16.38 -19.34 -15.49
C LEU A 19 16.98 -20.24 -14.38
N LEU A 20 17.85 -21.19 -14.75
CA LEU A 20 18.50 -22.12 -13.82
C LEU A 20 19.83 -21.58 -13.26
N LEU A 21 20.34 -20.47 -13.79
CA LEU A 21 21.59 -19.81 -13.33
C LEU A 21 21.35 -18.68 -12.32
N MET A 22 20.09 -18.36 -12.00
CA MET A 22 19.73 -17.27 -11.06
C MET A 22 19.31 -17.76 -9.66
N LEU A 23 19.53 -19.03 -9.33
CA LEU A 23 19.40 -19.52 -7.96
C LEU A 23 20.80 -19.79 -7.38
N GLY A 24 21.36 -18.71 -6.81
CA GLY A 24 22.38 -18.73 -5.77
C GLY A 24 23.73 -19.36 -6.11
N PHE A 25 24.70 -18.56 -6.56
CA PHE A 25 26.11 -18.83 -6.29
C PHE A 25 26.94 -17.54 -6.25
N SER A 26 27.65 -17.35 -5.14
CA SER A 26 28.91 -16.60 -5.13
C SER A 26 29.94 -17.46 -5.87
N LEU A 27 30.51 -16.96 -6.97
CA LEU A 27 31.63 -17.63 -7.64
C LEU A 27 32.93 -16.94 -7.25
N ALA A 28 33.66 -17.55 -6.32
CA ALA A 28 35.10 -17.33 -6.17
C ALA A 28 35.86 -18.44 -6.92
N VAL A 29 36.53 -18.02 -8.00
CA VAL A 29 37.80 -18.50 -8.57
C VAL A 29 37.98 -20.01 -8.81
N VAL A 30 37.99 -20.39 -10.10
CA VAL A 30 38.75 -21.55 -10.62
C VAL A 30 40.08 -21.03 -11.17
N SER A 31 41.19 -21.69 -10.81
CA SER A 31 42.57 -21.37 -11.19
C SER A 31 42.85 -21.46 -12.71
N PRO A 32 43.83 -20.71 -13.25
CA PRO A 32 43.99 -20.51 -14.69
C PRO A 32 44.74 -21.64 -15.41
N GLN A 33 44.33 -21.90 -16.66
CA GLN A 33 45.20 -22.42 -17.72
C GLN A 33 45.52 -21.26 -18.68
N PRO A 34 46.77 -21.08 -19.14
CA PRO A 34 47.13 -19.95 -19.97
C PRO A 34 46.71 -20.19 -21.42
N SER A 35 45.72 -19.46 -21.91
CA SER A 35 45.51 -19.28 -23.35
C SER A 35 45.29 -17.80 -23.66
N SER A 36 46.00 -17.31 -24.68
CA SER A 36 46.26 -15.90 -24.98
C SER A 36 45.09 -15.18 -25.67
N ARG A 37 43.88 -15.24 -25.12
CA ARG A 37 42.73 -14.52 -25.66
C ARG A 37 42.31 -13.41 -24.70
N ALA A 38 42.18 -12.19 -25.21
CA ALA A 38 41.64 -11.06 -24.45
C ALA A 38 40.15 -11.35 -24.17
N ASP A 39 39.85 -11.76 -22.94
CA ASP A 39 38.49 -11.98 -22.48
C ASP A 39 37.93 -10.66 -21.95
N THR A 40 36.88 -10.13 -22.59
CA THR A 40 36.15 -8.96 -22.11
C THR A 40 35.07 -9.43 -21.14
N TYR A 41 35.13 -9.00 -19.88
CA TYR A 41 34.13 -9.34 -18.88
C TYR A 41 33.17 -8.15 -18.68
N LEU A 42 31.87 -8.39 -18.86
CA LEU A 42 30.84 -7.43 -18.48
C LEU A 42 30.37 -7.73 -17.06
N GLY A 43 30.77 -6.87 -16.12
CA GLY A 43 30.20 -6.89 -14.76
C GLY A 43 28.95 -6.01 -14.71
N ILE A 44 27.77 -6.61 -14.59
CA ILE A 44 26.55 -5.87 -14.26
C ILE A 44 26.39 -5.92 -12.74
N GLN A 45 26.50 -4.77 -12.08
CA GLN A 45 26.14 -4.62 -10.68
C GLN A 45 24.71 -4.07 -10.63
N VAL A 46 23.76 -4.92 -10.23
CA VAL A 46 22.40 -4.45 -9.89
C VAL A 46 22.41 -4.14 -8.40
N GLN A 47 22.48 -2.85 -8.06
CA GLN A 47 22.14 -2.43 -6.70
C GLN A 47 20.63 -2.38 -6.59
N ASN A 48 20.04 -3.35 -5.89
CA ASN A 48 18.67 -3.21 -5.40
C ASN A 48 18.69 -2.07 -4.39
N GLN A 49 18.11 -0.92 -4.75
CA GLN A 49 17.72 0.08 -3.77
C GLN A 49 16.69 -0.58 -2.86
N VAL A 50 17.00 -0.70 -1.58
CA VAL A 50 16.01 -1.09 -0.57
C VAL A 50 14.99 0.03 -0.55
N ALA A 51 13.71 -0.30 -0.54
CA ALA A 51 12.69 0.73 -0.40
C ALA A 51 12.85 1.42 0.95
N GLU A 52 12.80 2.74 0.96
CA GLU A 52 12.91 3.54 2.19
C GLU A 52 11.57 4.22 2.46
N LEU A 53 11.19 4.22 3.74
CA LEU A 53 10.15 5.09 4.27
C LEU A 53 10.83 6.29 4.92
N THR A 54 10.61 7.46 4.32
CA THR A 54 11.12 8.73 4.84
C THR A 54 10.01 9.41 5.62
N LEU A 55 10.30 9.84 6.85
CA LEU A 55 9.39 10.68 7.62
C LEU A 55 9.31 12.07 6.99
N ILE A 56 8.10 12.49 6.59
CA ILE A 56 7.85 13.88 6.16
C ILE A 56 7.65 14.75 7.39
N TRP A 57 6.67 14.38 8.22
CA TRP A 57 6.40 15.03 9.50
C TRP A 57 5.75 14.05 10.47
N GLU A 58 5.86 14.39 11.77
CA GLU A 58 5.11 13.76 12.85
C GLU A 58 4.39 14.83 13.67
N TYR A 59 3.21 14.50 14.19
CA TYR A 59 2.40 15.37 15.03
C TYR A 59 1.85 14.58 16.22
N ASN A 60 1.83 15.18 17.42
CA ASN A 60 1.29 14.54 18.62
C ASN A 60 -0.02 15.23 19.01
N ALA A 61 -1.14 14.51 18.88
CA ALA A 61 -2.45 14.90 19.36
C ALA A 61 -2.46 14.91 20.91
N SER A 62 -2.34 16.09 21.51
CA SER A 62 -2.41 16.37 22.95
C SER A 62 -1.60 15.44 23.88
N PRO A 63 -0.33 15.76 24.20
CA PRO A 63 0.47 14.94 25.11
C PRO A 63 0.01 14.96 26.60
N TYR A 64 -1.01 15.74 27.00
CA TYR A 64 -1.23 16.08 28.43
C TYR A 64 -2.66 16.18 28.98
N SER A 65 -3.72 15.74 28.29
CA SER A 65 -5.08 15.74 28.86
C SER A 65 -5.66 14.34 29.07
N ALA A 66 -5.51 13.82 30.30
CA ALA A 66 -6.37 12.83 30.96
C ALA A 66 -6.56 11.42 30.33
N GLY A 67 -5.60 10.91 29.56
CA GLY A 67 -5.62 9.53 29.04
C GLY A 67 -4.83 9.44 27.73
N TYR A 68 -4.41 8.23 27.34
CA TYR A 68 -3.66 8.02 26.09
C TYR A 68 -4.49 8.56 24.89
N PRO A 69 -4.04 9.61 24.18
CA PRO A 69 -4.82 10.32 23.16
C PRO A 69 -4.81 9.58 21.81
N GLN A 70 -5.22 8.30 21.83
CA GLN A 70 -5.21 7.38 20.70
C GLN A 70 -5.71 8.02 19.39
N VAL A 71 -4.95 7.86 18.32
CA VAL A 71 -5.40 8.17 16.95
C VAL A 71 -5.99 6.89 16.37
N GLU A 72 -7.31 6.83 16.25
CA GLU A 72 -8.03 5.59 15.93
C GLU A 72 -8.65 5.58 14.54
N SER A 73 -8.47 6.66 13.78
CA SER A 73 -8.85 6.73 12.38
C SER A 73 -8.01 7.82 11.72
N VAL A 74 -7.37 7.48 10.61
CA VAL A 74 -6.71 8.42 9.71
C VAL A 74 -7.21 8.18 8.29
N ALA A 75 -7.21 9.21 7.46
CA ALA A 75 -7.44 9.06 6.03
C ALA A 75 -6.57 10.06 5.25
N ILE A 76 -6.15 9.69 4.04
CA ILE A 76 -5.33 10.50 3.14
C ILE A 76 -6.03 10.69 1.78
N SER A 77 -5.86 11.86 1.16
CA SER A 77 -6.33 12.07 -0.22
C SER A 77 -5.54 11.21 -1.21
N ASP A 78 -6.13 10.89 -2.36
CA ASP A 78 -5.53 9.99 -3.37
C ASP A 78 -4.15 10.44 -3.85
N ASP A 79 -3.97 11.76 -3.96
CA ASP A 79 -2.71 12.38 -4.36
C ASP A 79 -1.70 12.56 -3.22
N GLY A 80 -2.07 12.15 -2.00
CA GLY A 80 -1.28 12.31 -0.79
C GLY A 80 -1.11 13.74 -0.30
N SER A 81 -1.90 14.69 -0.80
CA SER A 81 -1.76 16.11 -0.45
C SER A 81 -2.35 16.46 0.91
N TYR A 82 -3.40 15.78 1.35
CA TYR A 82 -4.16 16.10 2.56
C TYR A 82 -4.41 14.89 3.43
N VAL A 83 -4.37 15.09 4.75
CA VAL A 83 -4.60 14.05 5.76
C VAL A 83 -5.62 14.55 6.77
N ILE A 84 -6.55 13.68 7.16
CA ILE A 84 -7.42 13.87 8.33
C ILE A 84 -7.12 12.79 9.38
N ALA A 85 -7.19 13.16 10.66
CA ALA A 85 -6.99 12.24 11.77
C ALA A 85 -8.00 12.50 12.90
N GLY A 86 -8.62 11.43 13.39
CA GLY A 86 -9.52 11.44 14.53
C GLY A 86 -8.83 10.95 15.80
N SER A 87 -8.81 11.75 16.86
CA SER A 87 -8.17 11.41 18.13
C SER A 87 -9.18 11.27 19.29
N TYR A 88 -8.82 10.42 20.25
CA TYR A 88 -9.49 10.28 21.54
C TYR A 88 -9.47 11.57 22.37
N ASP A 89 -8.64 12.55 22.03
CA ASP A 89 -8.61 13.84 22.73
C ASP A 89 -9.77 14.79 22.40
N ALA A 90 -10.80 14.28 21.69
CA ALA A 90 -11.97 15.00 21.18
C ALA A 90 -11.70 15.84 19.93
N ASN A 91 -10.51 15.79 19.34
CA ASN A 91 -10.19 16.59 18.16
C ASN A 91 -10.13 15.74 16.89
N VAL A 92 -10.61 16.38 15.83
CA VAL A 92 -10.29 16.03 14.45
C VAL A 92 -9.20 16.98 14.00
N TYR A 93 -8.12 16.44 13.44
CA TYR A 93 -6.98 17.19 12.95
C TYR A 93 -6.89 17.07 11.43
N PHE A 94 -6.51 18.15 10.77
CA PHE A 94 -6.32 18.20 9.32
C PHE A 94 -4.94 18.76 8.97
N PHE A 95 -4.30 18.16 7.98
CA PHE A 95 -2.92 18.41 7.60
C PHE A 95 -2.76 18.48 6.08
N ASP A 96 -1.71 19.13 5.64
CA ASP A 96 -1.12 18.93 4.32
C ASP A 96 0.29 18.32 4.45
N ARG A 97 1.01 18.19 3.33
CA ARG A 97 2.41 17.74 3.31
C ARG A 97 3.39 18.66 4.04
N SER A 98 3.02 19.90 4.32
CA SER A 98 3.80 20.86 5.12
C SER A 98 3.54 20.72 6.62
N GLY A 99 2.44 20.07 7.01
CA GLY A 99 2.08 19.75 8.39
C GLY A 99 0.67 20.20 8.77
N PHE A 100 0.49 20.58 10.02
CA PHE A 100 -0.82 20.92 10.61
C PHE A 100 -1.46 22.16 9.97
N LEU A 101 -2.75 22.05 9.62
CA LEU A 101 -3.55 23.15 9.07
C LEU A 101 -4.59 23.66 10.08
N TRP A 102 -5.47 22.78 10.56
CA TRP A 102 -6.54 23.13 11.49
C TRP A 102 -6.99 21.92 12.31
N ASN A 103 -7.73 22.18 13.39
CA ASN A 103 -8.46 21.17 14.14
C ASN A 103 -9.88 21.63 14.45
N PHE A 104 -10.73 20.66 14.78
CA PHE A 104 -12.09 20.87 15.27
C PHE A 104 -12.30 20.03 16.52
N THR A 105 -12.74 20.66 17.61
CA THR A 105 -13.01 19.98 18.88
C THR A 105 -14.48 19.59 18.96
N THR A 106 -14.75 18.29 19.04
CA THR A 106 -16.09 17.73 19.28
C THR A 106 -16.47 17.87 20.75
N LEU A 107 -17.71 17.53 21.11
CA LEU A 107 -18.20 17.69 22.48
C LEU A 107 -17.75 16.57 23.43
N ARG A 108 -17.15 15.48 22.90
CA ARG A 108 -16.69 14.33 23.69
C ARG A 108 -15.41 13.70 23.13
N ALA A 109 -14.44 13.52 24.02
CA ALA A 109 -13.24 12.71 23.83
C ALA A 109 -13.59 11.23 23.72
N TYR A 110 -13.38 10.59 22.56
CA TYR A 110 -13.44 9.14 22.29
C TYR A 110 -13.16 8.90 20.78
N ARG A 111 -13.26 7.64 20.32
CA ARG A 111 -13.11 7.23 18.91
C ARG A 111 -13.86 8.17 17.96
N GLN A 112 -13.15 8.67 16.97
CA GLN A 112 -13.71 9.45 15.85
C GLN A 112 -13.47 8.64 14.58
N ALA A 113 -14.51 8.42 13.77
CA ALA A 113 -14.37 7.80 12.46
C ALA A 113 -14.26 8.92 11.42
N VAL A 114 -13.13 9.02 10.72
CA VAL A 114 -12.88 10.09 9.75
C VAL A 114 -12.75 9.53 8.34
N ALA A 115 -13.15 10.33 7.36
CA ALA A 115 -12.90 10.06 5.95
C ALA A 115 -12.70 11.37 5.19
N ILE A 116 -11.99 11.31 4.06
CA ILE A 116 -11.67 12.47 3.21
C ILE A 116 -12.03 12.14 1.75
N SER A 117 -12.54 13.12 1.01
CA SER A 117 -12.76 12.96 -0.45
C SER A 117 -11.42 12.81 -1.17
N GLU A 118 -11.39 12.12 -2.32
CA GLU A 118 -10.16 11.81 -3.08
C GLU A 118 -9.28 13.03 -3.37
N ASN A 119 -9.90 14.18 -3.64
CA ASN A 119 -9.20 15.44 -3.93
C ASN A 119 -8.88 16.28 -2.68
N GLY A 120 -9.19 15.79 -1.49
CA GLY A 120 -8.99 16.47 -0.20
C GLY A 120 -9.89 17.69 0.05
N SER A 121 -10.91 17.95 -0.77
CA SER A 121 -11.74 19.17 -0.65
C SER A 121 -12.74 19.12 0.50
N TYR A 122 -13.14 17.93 0.91
CA TYR A 122 -14.13 17.70 1.97
C TYR A 122 -13.67 16.58 2.89
N ALA A 123 -14.05 16.69 4.16
CA ALA A 123 -13.78 15.67 5.14
C ALA A 123 -14.96 15.50 6.09
N VAL A 124 -15.21 14.27 6.52
CA VAL A 124 -16.30 13.91 7.42
C VAL A 124 -15.74 13.32 8.71
N CYS A 125 -16.44 13.58 9.81
CA CYS A 125 -16.20 12.92 11.09
C CYS A 125 -17.51 12.40 11.68
N GLY A 126 -17.57 11.10 11.97
CA GLY A 126 -18.54 10.50 12.87
C GLY A 126 -18.00 10.45 14.29
N SER A 127 -18.77 10.97 15.25
CA SER A 127 -18.30 11.19 16.62
C SER A 127 -19.11 10.46 17.70
N MET A 128 -18.42 10.10 18.77
CA MET A 128 -18.98 9.63 20.04
C MET A 128 -19.71 10.73 20.84
N ASP A 129 -19.79 11.95 20.32
CA ASP A 129 -20.68 12.99 20.83
C ASP A 129 -22.09 12.95 20.21
N ASN A 130 -22.39 11.89 19.46
CA ASN A 130 -23.65 11.67 18.73
C ASN A 130 -23.82 12.60 17.52
N HIS A 131 -22.74 13.08 16.91
CA HIS A 131 -22.83 13.89 15.70
C HIS A 131 -22.05 13.31 14.52
N VAL A 132 -22.54 13.65 13.33
CA VAL A 132 -21.78 13.63 12.09
C VAL A 132 -21.44 15.07 11.75
N TYR A 133 -20.18 15.35 11.44
CA TYR A 133 -19.69 16.66 11.03
C TYR A 133 -19.12 16.59 9.62
N LEU A 134 -19.48 17.55 8.76
CA LEU A 134 -18.89 17.73 7.44
C LEU A 134 -18.13 19.06 7.37
N PHE A 135 -16.88 19.00 6.92
CA PHE A 135 -16.00 20.15 6.78
C PHE A 135 -15.59 20.36 5.31
N ASP A 136 -15.33 21.60 4.93
CA ASP A 136 -14.48 21.88 3.77
C ASP A 136 -13.00 21.79 4.16
N LYS A 137 -12.13 21.77 3.14
CA LYS A 137 -10.67 21.72 3.30
C LYS A 137 -10.07 22.87 4.12
N ASP A 138 -10.77 24.00 4.22
CA ASP A 138 -10.30 25.19 4.93
C ASP A 138 -10.71 25.13 6.42
N GLY A 139 -11.40 24.05 6.84
CA GLY A 139 -11.83 23.80 8.22
C GLY A 139 -13.16 24.43 8.56
N ASN A 140 -13.91 24.95 7.57
CA ASN A 140 -15.25 25.46 7.84
C ASN A 140 -16.22 24.29 7.99
N LEU A 141 -16.98 24.30 9.08
CA LEU A 141 -18.11 23.38 9.26
C LEU A 141 -19.21 23.72 8.24
N ILE A 142 -19.46 22.82 7.30
CA ILE A 142 -20.53 22.95 6.30
C ILE A 142 -21.87 22.67 6.98
N TRP A 143 -21.95 21.56 7.70
CA TRP A 143 -23.08 21.21 8.55
C TRP A 143 -22.71 20.12 9.55
N ASP A 144 -23.55 19.99 10.58
CA ASP A 144 -23.57 18.87 11.51
C ASP A 144 -24.96 18.21 11.56
N PHE A 145 -25.00 16.94 11.93
CA PHE A 145 -26.22 16.16 12.15
C PHE A 145 -26.14 15.47 13.51
N ALA A 146 -27.17 15.66 14.35
CA ALA A 146 -27.29 15.00 15.64
C ALA A 146 -28.08 13.69 15.55
N SER A 147 -27.41 12.58 15.83
CA SER A 147 -28.03 11.26 16.00
C SER A 147 -28.49 11.06 17.45
N SER A 148 -29.18 9.94 17.71
CA SER A 148 -29.66 9.65 19.07
C SER A 148 -28.61 9.00 19.98
N LYS A 149 -27.54 8.46 19.40
CA LYS A 149 -26.39 7.84 20.09
C LYS A 149 -25.11 7.95 19.25
N ASN A 150 -23.99 7.45 19.78
CA ASN A 150 -22.66 7.51 19.18
C ASN A 150 -22.65 7.09 17.71
N ILE A 151 -21.96 7.87 16.87
CA ILE A 151 -21.64 7.47 15.50
C ILE A 151 -20.33 6.66 15.52
N LEU A 152 -20.36 5.47 14.93
CA LEU A 152 -19.25 4.51 14.95
C LEU A 152 -18.51 4.43 13.61
N CYS A 153 -19.16 4.82 12.51
CA CYS A 153 -18.55 4.88 11.18
C CYS A 153 -19.09 6.09 10.42
N ALA A 154 -18.23 6.67 9.59
CA ALA A 154 -18.61 7.65 8.58
C ALA A 154 -17.70 7.47 7.36
N ASP A 155 -18.23 7.75 6.18
CA ASP A 155 -17.50 7.65 4.91
C ASP A 155 -18.04 8.67 3.91
N ILE A 156 -17.22 9.06 2.93
CA ILE A 156 -17.55 10.12 1.96
C ILE A 156 -17.21 9.66 0.53
N SER A 157 -18.07 9.98 -0.44
CA SER A 157 -17.85 9.64 -1.85
C SER A 157 -16.62 10.36 -2.42
N ALA A 158 -16.06 9.83 -3.49
CA ALA A 158 -14.85 10.32 -4.15
C ALA A 158 -14.87 11.83 -4.42
N ASP A 159 -16.01 12.29 -4.94
CA ASP A 159 -16.27 13.69 -5.29
C ASP A 159 -16.75 14.57 -4.12
N GLY A 160 -16.87 13.99 -2.92
CA GLY A 160 -17.33 14.66 -1.70
C GLY A 160 -18.82 14.98 -1.67
N ARG A 161 -19.65 14.47 -2.60
CA ARG A 161 -21.08 14.82 -2.69
C ARG A 161 -21.98 14.03 -1.75
N TYR A 162 -21.59 12.82 -1.37
CA TYR A 162 -22.42 11.91 -0.58
C TYR A 162 -21.67 11.43 0.64
N ILE A 163 -22.41 11.36 1.75
CA ILE A 163 -21.87 10.96 3.05
C ILE A 163 -22.75 9.84 3.59
N VAL A 164 -22.14 8.79 4.12
CA VAL A 164 -22.83 7.76 4.90
C VAL A 164 -22.31 7.75 6.33
N ALA A 165 -23.19 7.51 7.29
CA ALA A 165 -22.82 7.35 8.69
C ALA A 165 -23.68 6.30 9.38
N GLY A 166 -23.12 5.62 10.38
CA GLY A 166 -23.83 4.61 11.16
C GLY A 166 -23.34 4.54 12.60
N GLY A 167 -24.20 4.09 13.51
CA GLY A 167 -23.91 4.16 14.94
C GLY A 167 -24.63 3.17 15.86
N GLU A 168 -24.51 3.44 17.16
CA GLU A 168 -25.11 2.65 18.26
C GLU A 168 -26.64 2.78 18.36
N ASP A 169 -27.21 3.76 17.65
CA ASP A 169 -28.66 3.90 17.52
C ASP A 169 -29.25 2.97 16.47
N THR A 170 -28.43 2.08 15.91
CA THR A 170 -28.80 1.04 14.94
C THR A 170 -29.27 1.56 13.59
N MET A 171 -29.03 2.85 13.33
CA MET A 171 -29.41 3.51 12.09
C MET A 171 -28.23 3.62 11.13
N LEU A 172 -28.51 3.47 9.85
CA LEU A 172 -27.70 3.96 8.75
C LEU A 172 -28.30 5.26 8.24
N TYR A 173 -27.47 6.28 8.06
CA TYR A 173 -27.85 7.59 7.57
C TYR A 173 -27.10 7.90 6.27
N PHE A 174 -27.81 8.43 5.28
CA PHE A 174 -27.21 8.86 4.02
C PHE A 174 -27.55 10.32 3.72
N PHE A 175 -26.55 11.11 3.37
CA PHE A 175 -26.65 12.55 3.20
C PHE A 175 -26.12 12.99 1.85
N SER A 176 -26.63 14.14 1.39
CA SER A 176 -25.93 14.95 0.41
C SER A 176 -25.08 15.98 1.15
N LYS A 177 -23.93 16.37 0.59
CA LYS A 177 -23.09 17.43 1.15
C LYS A 177 -23.82 18.78 1.32
N GLU A 178 -24.92 19.00 0.61
CA GLU A 178 -25.66 20.26 0.61
C GLU A 178 -26.61 20.39 1.82
N SER A 179 -26.80 19.36 2.64
CA SER A 179 -27.75 19.38 3.75
C SER A 179 -27.40 18.43 4.89
N SER A 180 -27.63 18.86 6.13
CA SER A 180 -27.65 17.99 7.32
C SER A 180 -28.91 17.13 7.45
N THR A 181 -29.92 17.33 6.60
CA THR A 181 -31.06 16.42 6.57
C THR A 181 -30.69 15.20 5.74
N ALA A 182 -30.76 14.02 6.35
CA ALA A 182 -30.53 12.77 5.64
C ALA A 182 -31.48 12.65 4.44
N LEU A 183 -30.94 12.27 3.28
CA LEU A 183 -31.73 11.92 2.10
C LEU A 183 -32.66 10.76 2.44
N TRP A 184 -32.13 9.80 3.19
CA TRP A 184 -32.87 8.69 3.80
C TRP A 184 -32.09 8.13 5.00
N SER A 185 -32.77 7.32 5.81
CA SER A 185 -32.17 6.56 6.90
C SER A 185 -32.85 5.19 7.03
N SER A 186 -32.10 4.15 7.38
CA SER A 186 -32.63 2.79 7.55
C SER A 186 -32.26 2.19 8.91
N PRO A 187 -33.21 1.59 9.67
CA PRO A 187 -32.89 0.84 10.87
C PRO A 187 -32.39 -0.57 10.53
N LEU A 188 -31.17 -0.91 10.95
CA LEU A 188 -30.54 -2.21 10.66
C LEU A 188 -30.67 -3.23 11.80
N GLY A 189 -31.25 -2.84 12.94
CA GLY A 189 -31.54 -3.74 14.07
C GLY A 189 -30.34 -4.15 14.93
N GLY A 190 -29.14 -3.65 14.63
CA GLY A 190 -27.91 -3.86 15.41
C GLY A 190 -26.96 -2.66 15.26
N TYR A 191 -25.89 -2.61 16.06
CA TYR A 191 -24.90 -1.54 15.93
C TYR A 191 -24.25 -1.56 14.56
N VAL A 192 -24.22 -0.41 13.90
CA VAL A 192 -23.56 -0.26 12.60
C VAL A 192 -22.08 0.00 12.86
N TRP A 193 -21.27 -1.07 12.83
CA TRP A 193 -19.85 -0.98 13.12
C TRP A 193 -19.06 -0.37 11.96
N ARG A 194 -19.48 -0.62 10.72
CA ARG A 194 -18.81 -0.14 9.51
C ARG A 194 -19.83 0.27 8.46
N CYS A 195 -19.47 1.28 7.69
CA CYS A 195 -20.24 1.75 6.56
C CYS A 195 -19.28 2.31 5.51
N LYS A 196 -19.62 2.12 4.23
CA LYS A 196 -18.87 2.65 3.08
C LYS A 196 -19.84 3.15 2.02
N VAL A 197 -19.47 4.21 1.31
CA VAL A 197 -20.18 4.73 0.13
C VAL A 197 -19.33 4.47 -1.10
N SER A 198 -19.94 4.06 -2.21
CA SER A 198 -19.20 3.86 -3.46
C SER A 198 -18.57 5.18 -3.93
N GLY A 199 -17.47 5.11 -4.69
CA GLY A 199 -16.76 6.31 -5.16
C GLY A 199 -17.68 7.29 -5.91
N ASP A 200 -18.57 6.77 -6.75
CA ASP A 200 -19.56 7.56 -7.49
C ASP A 200 -20.84 7.90 -6.68
N GLY A 201 -20.94 7.41 -5.45
CA GLY A 201 -22.08 7.54 -4.54
C GLY A 201 -23.35 6.80 -4.96
N SER A 202 -23.28 5.85 -5.91
CA SER A 202 -24.43 5.08 -6.41
C SER A 202 -25.01 4.09 -5.41
N TYR A 203 -24.22 3.58 -4.47
CA TYR A 203 -24.68 2.69 -3.41
C TYR A 203 -23.88 2.87 -2.12
N VAL A 204 -24.40 2.29 -1.04
CA VAL A 204 -23.72 2.21 0.25
C VAL A 204 -23.80 0.80 0.81
N VAL A 205 -22.80 0.44 1.61
CA VAL A 205 -22.72 -0.85 2.32
C VAL A 205 -22.66 -0.57 3.81
N ALA A 206 -23.42 -1.32 4.59
CA ALA A 206 -23.40 -1.28 6.04
C ALA A 206 -23.09 -2.66 6.61
N GLY A 207 -22.22 -2.68 7.61
CA GLY A 207 -21.83 -3.88 8.35
C GLY A 207 -22.21 -3.73 9.82
N THR A 208 -22.96 -4.70 10.33
CA THR A 208 -23.48 -4.67 11.71
C THR A 208 -22.91 -5.81 12.55
N GLU A 209 -23.52 -6.07 13.71
CA GLU A 209 -23.19 -7.23 14.55
C GLU A 209 -23.49 -8.59 13.90
N ALA A 210 -24.42 -8.65 12.94
CA ALA A 210 -24.96 -9.91 12.42
C ALA A 210 -25.38 -9.87 10.94
N LEU A 211 -25.17 -8.77 10.23
CA LEU A 211 -25.50 -8.69 8.80
C LEU A 211 -24.61 -7.70 8.04
N ILE A 212 -24.56 -7.90 6.74
CA ILE A 212 -24.17 -6.91 5.73
C ILE A 212 -25.44 -6.51 4.98
N ASP A 213 -25.63 -5.21 4.78
CA ASP A 213 -26.76 -4.66 4.03
C ASP A 213 -26.26 -3.66 2.98
N VAL A 214 -26.90 -3.63 1.82
CA VAL A 214 -26.51 -2.79 0.68
C VAL A 214 -27.72 -2.05 0.16
N TYR A 215 -27.59 -0.73 0.05
CA TYR A 215 -28.64 0.16 -0.43
C TYR A 215 -28.17 0.93 -1.65
N ASP A 216 -29.07 1.20 -2.58
CA ASP A 216 -28.82 2.20 -3.62
C ASP A 216 -28.86 3.62 -3.04
N ARG A 217 -28.44 4.59 -3.85
CA ARG A 217 -28.44 6.02 -3.52
C ARG A 217 -29.81 6.55 -3.11
N ASP A 218 -30.89 5.98 -3.63
CA ASP A 218 -32.26 6.42 -3.38
C ASP A 218 -32.86 5.79 -2.11
N GLY A 219 -32.11 4.89 -1.45
CA GLY A 219 -32.47 4.23 -0.21
C GLY A 219 -33.24 2.93 -0.40
N SER A 220 -33.24 2.36 -1.60
CA SER A 220 -33.77 1.02 -1.85
C SER A 220 -32.74 -0.02 -1.44
N GLU A 221 -33.16 -0.99 -0.64
CA GLU A 221 -32.34 -2.17 -0.32
C GLU A 221 -32.08 -2.96 -1.62
N LEU A 222 -30.80 -3.07 -2.00
CA LEU A 222 -30.36 -3.89 -3.13
C LEU A 222 -30.32 -5.37 -2.70
N TRP A 223 -29.66 -5.63 -1.57
CA TRP A 223 -29.64 -6.93 -0.91
C TRP A 223 -29.00 -6.85 0.47
N TRP A 224 -29.24 -7.90 1.25
CA TRP A 224 -28.57 -8.15 2.53
C TRP A 224 -28.13 -9.61 2.64
N CYS A 225 -27.21 -9.87 3.57
CA CYS A 225 -26.72 -11.20 3.91
C CYS A 225 -26.50 -11.30 5.43
N ASP A 226 -27.01 -12.37 6.05
CA ASP A 226 -26.68 -12.71 7.43
C ASP A 226 -25.19 -13.02 7.56
N THR A 227 -24.58 -12.57 8.65
CA THR A 227 -23.22 -12.93 9.05
C THR A 227 -23.24 -13.69 10.37
N ASP A 228 -22.34 -14.66 10.51
CA ASP A 228 -22.22 -15.47 11.73
C ASP A 228 -21.38 -14.78 12.84
N SER A 229 -20.92 -13.56 12.56
CA SER A 229 -20.16 -12.71 13.48
C SER A 229 -20.21 -11.25 13.03
N SER A 230 -19.76 -10.34 13.90
CA SER A 230 -19.79 -8.90 13.63
C SER A 230 -18.87 -8.50 12.48
N VAL A 231 -19.35 -7.64 11.61
CA VAL A 231 -18.59 -7.06 10.51
C VAL A 231 -17.65 -5.98 11.07
N LYS A 232 -16.34 -6.22 11.01
CA LYS A 232 -15.32 -5.33 11.58
C LYS A 232 -14.54 -4.54 10.54
N ALA A 233 -14.54 -5.00 9.29
CA ALA A 233 -13.90 -4.32 8.18
C ALA A 233 -14.76 -4.42 6.92
N LEU A 234 -14.82 -3.35 6.13
CA LEU A 234 -15.51 -3.26 4.85
C LEU A 234 -14.64 -2.51 3.85
N ALA A 235 -14.61 -2.99 2.61
CA ALA A 235 -14.01 -2.31 1.48
C ALA A 235 -14.91 -2.43 0.25
N ILE A 236 -14.95 -1.36 -0.55
CA ILE A 236 -15.58 -1.30 -1.87
C ILE A 236 -14.45 -1.09 -2.89
N SER A 237 -14.44 -1.82 -4.01
CA SER A 237 -13.54 -1.49 -5.12
C SER A 237 -13.92 -0.13 -5.71
N HIS A 238 -12.94 0.67 -6.16
CA HIS A 238 -13.22 2.01 -6.69
C HIS A 238 -14.13 1.98 -7.94
N ASP A 239 -14.06 0.92 -8.75
CA ASP A 239 -15.00 0.70 -9.86
C ASP A 239 -16.45 0.39 -9.41
N GLY A 240 -16.67 0.14 -8.12
CA GLY A 240 -17.96 -0.15 -7.51
C GLY A 240 -18.51 -1.54 -7.81
N GLU A 241 -17.72 -2.44 -8.41
CA GLU A 241 -18.20 -3.77 -8.80
C GLU A 241 -18.14 -4.80 -7.66
N TYR A 242 -17.31 -4.56 -6.65
CA TYR A 242 -16.99 -5.54 -5.61
C TYR A 242 -17.06 -4.99 -4.18
N ILE A 243 -17.39 -5.89 -3.25
CA ILE A 243 -17.45 -5.63 -1.81
C ILE A 243 -16.67 -6.72 -1.09
N ALA A 244 -15.78 -6.34 -0.19
CA ALA A 244 -15.11 -7.26 0.72
C ALA A 244 -15.47 -6.94 2.17
N ALA A 245 -15.71 -7.98 2.97
CA ALA A 245 -16.03 -7.86 4.37
C ALA A 245 -15.17 -8.79 5.23
N GLY A 246 -14.68 -8.28 6.35
CA GLY A 246 -13.95 -9.02 7.36
C GLY A 246 -14.72 -9.12 8.66
N LEU A 247 -14.91 -10.35 9.16
CA LEU A 247 -15.69 -10.63 10.36
C LEU A 247 -14.80 -10.85 11.59
N ALA A 248 -15.35 -10.57 12.78
CA ALA A 248 -14.65 -10.72 14.06
C ALA A 248 -14.24 -12.18 14.37
N ASN A 249 -14.84 -13.18 13.72
CA ASN A 249 -14.47 -14.59 13.84
C ASN A 249 -13.35 -15.01 12.85
N GLY A 250 -12.81 -14.09 12.04
CA GLY A 250 -11.77 -14.39 11.05
C GLY A 250 -12.30 -14.74 9.66
N THR A 251 -13.61 -14.75 9.45
CA THR A 251 -14.20 -15.02 8.13
C THR A 251 -14.12 -13.79 7.23
N ILE A 252 -13.67 -14.01 6.00
CA ILE A 252 -13.62 -13.04 4.90
C ILE A 252 -14.68 -13.43 3.90
N LEU A 253 -15.48 -12.44 3.50
CA LEU A 253 -16.53 -12.58 2.50
C LEU A 253 -16.21 -11.62 1.35
N PHE A 254 -16.30 -12.10 0.12
CA PHE A 254 -16.13 -11.29 -1.08
C PHE A 254 -17.32 -11.43 -1.99
N PHE A 255 -17.87 -10.31 -2.44
CA PHE A 255 -19.12 -10.24 -3.21
C PHE A 255 -18.92 -9.42 -4.48
N SER A 256 -19.71 -9.75 -5.50
CA SER A 256 -20.07 -8.76 -6.51
C SER A 256 -21.22 -7.91 -5.97
N VAL A 257 -21.24 -6.61 -6.30
CA VAL A 257 -22.28 -5.67 -5.87
C VAL A 257 -23.70 -6.11 -6.27
N ASP A 258 -23.86 -6.95 -7.28
CA ASP A 258 -25.17 -7.41 -7.77
C ASP A 258 -25.69 -8.68 -7.08
N SER A 259 -24.97 -9.22 -6.08
CA SER A 259 -25.26 -10.53 -5.50
C SER A 259 -25.02 -10.61 -3.99
N ASN A 260 -26.01 -11.14 -3.26
CA ASN A 260 -25.88 -11.49 -1.84
C ASN A 260 -25.17 -12.83 -1.58
N SER A 261 -24.84 -13.57 -2.62
CA SER A 261 -24.05 -14.80 -2.51
C SER A 261 -22.58 -14.44 -2.67
N PRO A 262 -21.71 -14.76 -1.68
CA PRO A 262 -20.28 -14.52 -1.81
C PRO A 262 -19.71 -15.23 -3.04
N LEU A 263 -18.88 -14.52 -3.80
CA LEU A 263 -18.05 -15.11 -4.86
C LEU A 263 -17.12 -16.17 -4.26
N TRP A 264 -16.55 -15.86 -3.09
CA TRP A 264 -15.80 -16.81 -2.27
C TRP A 264 -15.81 -16.38 -0.80
N THR A 265 -15.42 -17.32 0.06
CA THR A 265 -15.20 -17.09 1.48
C THR A 265 -13.88 -17.72 1.90
N TYR A 266 -13.21 -17.13 2.89
CA TYR A 266 -11.97 -17.65 3.46
C TYR A 266 -11.92 -17.38 4.97
N THR A 267 -11.45 -18.33 5.78
CA THR A 267 -11.31 -18.13 7.23
C THR A 267 -9.83 -18.10 7.60
N VAL A 268 -9.36 -16.95 8.08
CA VAL A 268 -8.00 -16.78 8.60
C VAL A 268 -7.87 -17.38 10.02
N GLY A 269 -6.65 -17.45 10.55
CA GLY A 269 -6.38 -18.11 11.84
C GLY A 269 -6.79 -17.31 13.07
N GLY A 270 -7.12 -16.02 12.91
CA GLY A 270 -7.47 -15.10 13.98
C GLY A 270 -8.57 -14.11 13.56
N ALA A 271 -9.02 -13.30 14.51
CA ALA A 271 -10.06 -12.29 14.24
C ALA A 271 -9.56 -11.23 13.25
N VAL A 272 -10.45 -10.78 12.36
CA VAL A 272 -10.21 -9.56 11.57
C VAL A 272 -10.43 -8.35 12.48
N CYS A 273 -9.45 -7.45 12.49
CA CYS A 273 -9.52 -6.20 13.22
C CYS A 273 -10.38 -5.16 12.51
N GLU A 274 -10.51 -4.03 13.18
CA GLU A 274 -11.14 -2.82 12.66
C GLU A 274 -10.38 -2.32 11.42
N GLU A 275 -11.07 -2.15 10.29
CA GLU A 275 -10.48 -1.65 9.02
C GLU A 275 -9.31 -2.50 8.46
N ALA A 276 -9.17 -3.74 8.93
CA ALA A 276 -8.13 -4.66 8.48
C ALA A 276 -8.44 -5.34 7.13
N ILE A 277 -9.14 -4.66 6.21
CA ILE A 277 -9.35 -5.11 4.83
C ILE A 277 -9.21 -3.95 3.86
N ALA A 278 -8.45 -4.15 2.79
CA ALA A 278 -8.33 -3.20 1.69
C ALA A 278 -8.31 -3.93 0.34
N MET A 279 -8.56 -3.20 -0.73
CA MET A 279 -8.74 -3.75 -2.08
C MET A 279 -8.10 -2.84 -3.12
N SER A 280 -7.64 -3.40 -4.25
CA SER A 280 -7.29 -2.59 -5.42
C SER A 280 -8.54 -1.98 -6.06
N ASP A 281 -8.37 -0.90 -6.81
CA ASP A 281 -9.46 -0.13 -7.42
C ASP A 281 -10.37 -0.97 -8.32
N ASP A 282 -9.80 -1.99 -8.96
CA ASP A 282 -10.48 -2.93 -9.87
C ASP A 282 -10.94 -4.24 -9.20
N GLY A 283 -10.79 -4.35 -7.88
CA GLY A 283 -11.11 -5.56 -7.13
C GLY A 283 -10.20 -6.76 -7.40
N SER A 284 -9.13 -6.62 -8.19
CA SER A 284 -8.24 -7.72 -8.55
C SER A 284 -7.47 -8.31 -7.36
N TYR A 285 -7.23 -7.50 -6.32
CA TYR A 285 -6.45 -7.89 -5.15
C TYR A 285 -7.14 -7.47 -3.85
N ILE A 286 -7.14 -8.38 -2.86
CA ILE A 286 -7.73 -8.15 -1.54
C ILE A 286 -6.67 -8.47 -0.47
N ILE A 287 -6.35 -7.50 0.39
CA ILE A 287 -5.46 -7.70 1.55
C ILE A 287 -6.28 -7.74 2.83
N VAL A 288 -5.93 -8.67 3.71
CA VAL A 288 -6.56 -8.84 5.02
C VAL A 288 -5.49 -8.88 6.11
N GLY A 289 -5.68 -8.10 7.17
CA GLY A 289 -4.94 -8.19 8.42
C GLY A 289 -5.66 -9.01 9.48
N SER A 290 -4.91 -9.77 10.29
CA SER A 290 -5.47 -10.66 11.31
C SER A 290 -4.75 -10.58 12.65
N ARG A 291 -5.48 -10.85 13.74
CA ARG A 291 -4.92 -11.03 15.09
C ARG A 291 -4.12 -12.31 15.28
N ASP A 292 -4.10 -13.21 14.30
CA ASP A 292 -3.13 -14.33 14.29
C ASP A 292 -1.69 -13.87 13.98
N GLY A 293 -1.51 -12.59 13.71
CA GLY A 293 -0.22 -11.96 13.47
C GLY A 293 0.22 -11.96 12.00
N LYS A 294 -0.73 -12.22 11.08
CA LYS A 294 -0.45 -12.34 9.65
C LYS A 294 -1.28 -11.38 8.82
N ALA A 295 -0.74 -11.09 7.64
CA ALA A 295 -1.45 -10.50 6.53
C ALA A 295 -1.61 -11.51 5.39
N TYR A 296 -2.76 -11.48 4.71
CA TYR A 296 -3.15 -12.41 3.66
C TYR A 296 -3.54 -11.65 2.40
N LEU A 297 -2.83 -11.89 1.29
CA LEU A 297 -3.20 -11.32 -0.01
C LEU A 297 -3.89 -12.37 -0.87
N PHE A 298 -5.06 -12.03 -1.39
CA PHE A 298 -5.83 -12.84 -2.32
C PHE A 298 -5.89 -12.17 -3.69
N ASP A 299 -6.05 -12.99 -4.74
CA ASP A 299 -6.62 -12.49 -5.99
C ASP A 299 -8.16 -12.49 -5.94
N LYS A 300 -8.77 -11.85 -6.92
CA LYS A 300 -10.24 -11.79 -7.07
C LYS A 300 -10.95 -13.14 -7.13
N ASP A 301 -10.25 -14.19 -7.55
CA ASP A 301 -10.80 -15.55 -7.66
C ASP A 301 -10.73 -16.30 -6.32
N GLY A 302 -10.18 -15.67 -5.29
CA GLY A 302 -10.07 -16.21 -3.93
C GLY A 302 -8.81 -17.06 -3.72
N ASN A 303 -7.86 -17.05 -4.65
CA ASN A 303 -6.60 -17.74 -4.46
C ASN A 303 -5.71 -16.94 -3.51
N LEU A 304 -5.23 -17.59 -2.45
CA LEU A 304 -4.23 -17.02 -1.55
C LEU A 304 -2.90 -16.89 -2.30
N LEU A 305 -2.50 -15.66 -2.61
CA LEU A 305 -1.25 -15.35 -3.31
C LEU A 305 -0.05 -15.47 -2.37
N TRP A 306 -0.17 -14.93 -1.15
CA TRP A 306 0.82 -15.10 -0.11
C TRP A 306 0.29 -14.78 1.29
N THR A 307 1.07 -15.21 2.29
CA THR A 307 0.93 -14.82 3.69
C THR A 307 2.23 -14.18 4.18
N HIS A 308 2.11 -13.13 4.99
CA HIS A 308 3.22 -12.44 5.62
C HIS A 308 3.09 -12.49 7.15
N GLU A 309 4.15 -12.89 7.85
CA GLU A 309 4.21 -12.91 9.32
C GLU A 309 4.70 -11.55 9.82
N ALA A 310 3.81 -10.77 10.45
CA ALA A 310 4.15 -9.43 10.93
C ALA A 310 4.80 -9.44 12.33
N GLY A 311 4.74 -10.57 13.05
CA GLY A 311 5.33 -10.73 14.39
C GLY A 311 4.51 -10.13 15.54
N GLY A 312 3.33 -9.58 15.21
CA GLY A 312 2.31 -9.05 16.11
C GLY A 312 1.01 -8.91 15.30
N TRP A 313 -0.08 -8.50 15.94
CA TRP A 313 -1.37 -8.34 15.24
C TRP A 313 -1.23 -7.37 14.08
N VAL A 314 -1.83 -7.71 12.94
CA VAL A 314 -2.03 -6.75 11.85
C VAL A 314 -3.38 -6.08 12.10
N TYR A 315 -3.33 -4.85 12.60
CA TYR A 315 -4.53 -4.15 13.09
C TYR A 315 -5.27 -3.43 11.98
N GLU A 316 -4.54 -2.77 11.07
CA GLU A 316 -5.10 -2.07 9.91
C GLU A 316 -4.21 -2.30 8.69
N VAL A 317 -4.78 -2.20 7.49
CA VAL A 317 -4.09 -2.41 6.23
C VAL A 317 -4.55 -1.37 5.20
N ALA A 318 -3.64 -0.94 4.34
CA ALA A 318 -3.95 -0.09 3.19
C ALA A 318 -3.29 -0.64 1.92
N MET A 319 -3.85 -0.33 0.76
CA MET A 319 -3.38 -0.80 -0.55
C MET A 319 -3.37 0.35 -1.57
N SER A 320 -2.36 0.40 -2.43
CA SER A 320 -2.36 1.33 -3.57
C SER A 320 -3.44 0.94 -4.57
N SER A 321 -3.93 1.89 -5.37
CA SER A 321 -5.01 1.69 -6.34
C SER A 321 -4.78 0.50 -7.29
N ASP A 322 -3.54 0.32 -7.75
CA ASP A 322 -3.15 -0.78 -8.65
C ASP A 322 -2.77 -2.08 -7.92
N GLY A 323 -2.91 -2.10 -6.59
CA GLY A 323 -2.50 -3.17 -5.70
C GLY A 323 -0.99 -3.38 -5.57
N SER A 324 -0.15 -2.57 -6.21
CA SER A 324 1.30 -2.81 -6.23
C SER A 324 1.96 -2.73 -4.86
N TYR A 325 1.44 -1.87 -3.99
CA TYR A 325 1.96 -1.63 -2.64
C TYR A 325 0.90 -1.85 -1.60
N ILE A 326 1.33 -2.41 -0.47
CA ILE A 326 0.49 -2.74 0.67
C ILE A 326 1.22 -2.24 1.91
N ALA A 327 0.50 -1.54 2.78
CA ALA A 327 1.00 -1.09 4.07
C ALA A 327 0.22 -1.78 5.20
N LEU A 328 0.93 -2.19 6.25
CA LEU A 328 0.39 -2.88 7.42
C LEU A 328 0.71 -2.09 8.69
N GLY A 329 -0.29 -1.84 9.52
CA GLY A 329 -0.13 -1.35 10.89
C GLY A 329 -0.03 -2.51 11.88
N THR A 330 1.03 -2.56 12.68
CA THR A 330 1.24 -3.64 13.65
C THR A 330 1.01 -3.20 15.09
N VAL A 331 0.46 -4.12 15.89
CA VAL A 331 0.15 -3.95 17.32
C VAL A 331 0.65 -5.17 18.10
N PHE A 332 1.29 -4.95 19.25
CA PHE A 332 1.96 -5.96 20.07
C PHE A 332 3.08 -6.71 19.34
N ALA A 333 3.66 -6.08 18.31
CA ALA A 333 4.90 -6.52 17.69
C ALA A 333 6.11 -5.99 18.47
N SER A 334 7.26 -6.63 18.31
CA SER A 334 8.52 -6.18 18.91
C SER A 334 9.54 -5.87 17.80
N PRO A 335 9.69 -4.61 17.37
CA PRO A 335 8.87 -3.42 17.69
C PRO A 335 7.59 -3.30 16.85
N ASP A 336 6.61 -2.54 17.35
CA ASP A 336 5.47 -2.06 16.56
C ASP A 336 5.94 -1.07 15.50
N ARG A 337 5.35 -1.21 14.31
CA ARG A 337 5.85 -0.57 13.09
C ARG A 337 4.80 -0.55 11.99
N VAL A 338 5.02 0.35 11.04
CA VAL A 338 4.46 0.25 9.70
C VAL A 338 5.34 -0.70 8.89
N VAL A 339 4.72 -1.64 8.16
CA VAL A 339 5.41 -2.56 7.23
C VAL A 339 4.87 -2.34 5.83
N VAL A 340 5.76 -2.18 4.84
CA VAL A 340 5.39 -2.08 3.43
C VAL A 340 5.81 -3.33 2.67
N LEU A 341 4.89 -3.86 1.88
CA LEU A 341 5.00 -5.06 1.07
C LEU A 341 4.63 -4.75 -0.39
N GLY A 342 5.04 -5.62 -1.31
CA GLY A 342 4.61 -5.56 -2.71
C GLY A 342 3.69 -6.74 -3.06
N LYS A 343 2.76 -6.56 -3.99
CA LYS A 343 1.81 -7.66 -4.34
C LYS A 343 2.46 -8.98 -4.76
N TYR A 344 3.63 -8.95 -5.39
CA TYR A 344 4.28 -10.14 -5.94
C TYR A 344 5.21 -10.87 -4.95
N SER A 345 5.34 -10.38 -3.72
CA SER A 345 6.18 -11.04 -2.72
C SER A 345 5.74 -10.71 -1.29
N ASN A 346 5.78 -11.70 -0.42
CA ASN A 346 5.66 -11.49 1.03
C ASN A 346 6.94 -10.95 1.69
N VAL A 347 7.88 -10.44 0.90
CA VAL A 347 9.14 -9.86 1.39
C VAL A 347 8.86 -8.42 1.80
N THR A 348 9.23 -8.07 3.02
CA THR A 348 9.21 -6.69 3.51
C THR A 348 10.08 -5.80 2.64
N LEU A 349 9.47 -4.78 2.04
CA LEU A 349 10.16 -3.78 1.24
C LEU A 349 10.74 -2.69 2.13
N ALA A 350 9.95 -2.19 3.07
CA ALA A 350 10.34 -1.14 4.01
C ALA A 350 9.62 -1.30 5.35
N THR A 351 10.18 -0.72 6.41
CA THR A 351 9.55 -0.60 7.73
C THR A 351 9.80 0.76 8.32
N PHE A 352 8.83 1.26 9.11
CA PHE A 352 9.00 2.46 9.92
C PHE A 352 8.58 2.14 11.36
N GLU A 353 9.54 2.17 12.29
CA GLU A 353 9.28 1.96 13.70
C GLU A 353 8.64 3.22 14.30
N THR A 354 7.46 3.05 14.87
CA THR A 354 6.66 4.13 15.47
C THR A 354 6.91 4.26 16.97
N ALA A 355 7.58 3.27 17.58
CA ALA A 355 7.90 3.26 19.00
C ALA A 355 8.91 4.36 19.35
N LYS A 356 8.58 5.16 20.36
CA LYS A 356 9.48 6.17 20.93
C LYS A 356 10.28 5.56 22.08
N PRO A 357 11.61 5.78 22.14
CA PRO A 357 12.43 5.25 23.24
C PRO A 357 11.94 5.73 24.61
N GLY A 358 11.65 4.78 25.51
CA GLY A 358 11.23 5.08 26.88
C GLY A 358 9.72 5.30 27.08
N GLU A 359 8.90 5.11 26.04
CA GLU A 359 7.44 5.17 26.12
C GLU A 359 6.84 3.79 25.82
N ASP A 360 6.37 3.09 26.87
CA ASP A 360 5.66 1.83 26.73
C ASP A 360 4.40 2.01 25.88
N TYR A 361 4.15 1.07 24.96
CA TYR A 361 2.99 1.07 24.04
C TYR A 361 2.92 2.25 23.05
N SER A 362 3.98 3.05 22.91
CA SER A 362 4.00 4.20 21.99
C SER A 362 3.89 3.84 20.50
N GLY A 363 4.34 2.63 20.14
CA GLY A 363 4.44 2.21 18.75
C GLY A 363 3.17 1.58 18.16
N LEU A 364 2.16 1.22 18.96
CA LEU A 364 0.99 0.50 18.44
C LEU A 364 0.32 1.30 17.32
N VAL A 365 0.36 0.80 16.08
CA VAL A 365 -0.24 1.46 14.92
C VAL A 365 -1.71 1.04 14.87
N LEU A 366 -2.60 1.97 15.22
CA LEU A 366 -4.04 1.72 15.34
C LEU A 366 -4.80 2.06 14.07
N SER A 367 -4.28 2.99 13.26
CA SER A 367 -4.87 3.31 11.97
C SER A 367 -3.83 3.69 10.93
N LEU A 368 -4.12 3.39 9.68
CA LEU A 368 -3.20 3.48 8.57
C LEU A 368 -3.95 3.63 7.24
N ASP A 369 -3.53 4.61 6.44
CA ASP A 369 -4.07 4.82 5.10
C ASP A 369 -2.95 5.18 4.10
N MET A 370 -3.19 5.01 2.80
CA MET A 370 -2.19 5.16 1.76
C MET A 370 -2.74 5.87 0.52
N SER A 371 -1.93 6.75 -0.07
CA SER A 371 -2.28 7.42 -1.33
C SER A 371 -2.42 6.41 -2.49
N ALA A 372 -3.20 6.78 -3.50
CA ALA A 372 -3.53 5.92 -4.64
C ALA A 372 -2.28 5.37 -5.36
N ASP A 373 -1.22 6.17 -5.46
CA ASP A 373 0.06 5.80 -6.07
C ASP A 373 0.98 4.97 -5.15
N GLY A 374 0.59 4.72 -3.89
CA GLY A 374 1.37 4.02 -2.89
C GLY A 374 2.59 4.79 -2.37
N ARG A 375 2.69 6.09 -2.70
CA ARG A 375 3.83 6.93 -2.33
C ARG A 375 3.74 7.48 -0.92
N TYR A 376 2.55 7.82 -0.45
CA TYR A 376 2.35 8.43 0.86
C TYR A 376 1.56 7.51 1.77
N ILE A 377 2.02 7.36 3.00
CA ILE A 377 1.36 6.55 4.02
C ILE A 377 1.17 7.41 5.25
N VAL A 378 -0.06 7.47 5.75
CA VAL A 378 -0.36 8.07 7.06
C VAL A 378 -0.53 6.96 8.09
N ALA A 379 -0.02 7.17 9.30
CA ALA A 379 -0.19 6.25 10.42
C ALA A 379 -0.57 6.99 11.71
N GLY A 380 -1.60 6.50 12.40
CA GLY A 380 -2.02 6.94 13.73
C GLY A 380 -1.67 5.90 14.81
N THR A 381 -1.22 6.35 15.99
CA THR A 381 -0.82 5.44 17.07
C THR A 381 -1.64 5.58 18.35
N TYR A 382 -1.51 4.56 19.21
CA TYR A 382 -2.15 4.51 20.53
C TYR A 382 -1.77 5.67 21.46
N THR A 383 -0.61 6.29 21.25
CA THR A 383 -0.12 7.40 22.10
C THR A 383 -0.34 8.79 21.50
N GLY A 384 -1.14 8.90 20.44
CA GLY A 384 -1.50 10.19 19.85
C GLY A 384 -0.62 10.66 18.72
N TRP A 385 0.37 9.86 18.32
CA TRP A 385 1.23 10.25 17.21
C TRP A 385 0.55 10.01 15.88
N ILE A 386 0.69 10.98 14.99
CA ILE A 386 0.30 10.94 13.58
C ILE A 386 1.58 11.12 12.77
N TYR A 387 1.83 10.21 11.84
CA TYR A 387 2.99 10.23 10.97
C TYR A 387 2.54 10.34 9.52
N LEU A 388 3.20 11.20 8.74
CA LEU A 388 3.15 11.14 7.28
C LEU A 388 4.49 10.66 6.76
N LEU A 389 4.47 9.56 6.01
CA LEU A 389 5.63 8.88 5.46
C LEU A 389 5.61 8.98 3.94
N GLU A 390 6.79 9.13 3.33
CA GLU A 390 7.00 9.01 1.90
C GLU A 390 7.77 7.73 1.59
N SER A 391 7.19 6.91 0.73
CA SER A 391 7.76 5.68 0.21
C SER A 391 8.54 5.97 -1.06
N SER A 392 9.81 5.58 -1.09
CA SER A 392 10.65 5.66 -2.29
C SER A 392 10.17 4.74 -3.43
N LEU A 393 9.19 3.87 -3.17
CA LEU A 393 8.63 2.92 -4.13
C LEU A 393 7.73 3.58 -5.18
N GLY A 394 7.06 4.69 -4.84
CA GLY A 394 6.27 5.48 -5.79
C GLY A 394 7.12 6.43 -6.65
N ALA A 395 8.40 6.63 -6.29
CA ALA A 395 9.32 7.45 -7.05
C ALA A 395 9.88 6.64 -8.23
N THR A 396 9.27 6.77 -9.40
CA THR A 396 9.71 6.17 -10.67
C THR A 396 11.06 6.76 -11.14
N THR A 397 12.15 6.36 -10.50
CA THR A 397 13.51 6.66 -11.00
C THR A 397 14.48 5.51 -10.72
N THR A 398 14.53 4.53 -11.62
CA THR A 398 15.56 3.48 -11.59
C THR A 398 16.84 4.01 -12.23
N THR A 399 17.84 4.38 -11.43
CA THR A 399 19.17 4.73 -11.94
C THR A 399 19.98 3.44 -12.15
N THR A 400 20.22 3.05 -13.39
CA THR A 400 21.08 1.89 -13.71
C THR A 400 22.50 2.39 -14.06
N THR A 401 23.47 2.12 -13.20
CA THR A 401 24.88 2.43 -13.46
C THR A 401 25.53 1.24 -14.15
N VAL A 402 25.92 1.40 -15.43
CA VAL A 402 26.68 0.37 -16.16
C VAL A 402 28.16 0.74 -16.15
N THR A 403 28.96 -0.02 -15.40
CA THR A 403 30.42 0.11 -15.39
C THR A 403 31.00 -0.87 -16.40
N THR A 404 31.63 -0.38 -17.46
CA THR A 404 32.35 -1.23 -18.42
C THR A 404 33.83 -1.23 -18.07
N VAL A 405 34.40 -2.41 -17.81
CA VAL A 405 35.84 -2.59 -17.60
C VAL A 405 36.41 -3.30 -18.83
N SER A 406 37.28 -2.62 -19.57
CA SER A 406 38.01 -3.23 -20.69
C SER A 406 39.48 -3.36 -20.29
N THR A 407 40.00 -4.58 -20.27
CA THR A 407 41.44 -4.84 -20.08
C THR A 407 42.10 -5.03 -21.43
N VAL A 408 43.03 -4.15 -21.80
CA VAL A 408 43.84 -4.28 -23.02
C VAL A 408 45.24 -4.73 -22.59
N THR A 409 45.62 -5.96 -22.91
CA THR A 409 46.99 -6.44 -22.69
C THR A 409 47.84 -6.12 -23.92
N VAL A 410 48.80 -5.22 -23.80
CA VAL A 410 49.75 -4.91 -24.88
C VAL A 410 51.03 -5.69 -24.63
N THR A 411 51.32 -6.69 -25.45
CA THR A 411 52.61 -7.39 -25.43
C THR A 411 53.53 -6.80 -26.49
N SER A 412 54.61 -6.16 -26.05
CA SER A 412 55.70 -5.72 -26.93
C SER A 412 56.86 -6.71 -26.82
N THR A 413 57.33 -7.25 -27.94
CA THR A 413 58.53 -8.10 -28.01
C THR A 413 59.64 -7.35 -28.76
N THR A 414 60.63 -6.85 -28.02
CA THR A 414 61.89 -6.39 -28.62
C THR A 414 62.90 -7.54 -28.63
N THR A 415 63.29 -7.97 -29.83
CA THR A 415 64.36 -8.96 -30.03
C THR A 415 65.72 -8.30 -29.88
N GLU A 416 66.41 -8.53 -28.75
CA GLU A 416 67.78 -9.06 -28.72
C GLU A 416 68.24 -9.31 -27.28
N THR A 417 68.54 -10.59 -27.01
CA THR A 417 69.32 -11.14 -25.88
C THR A 417 68.87 -10.79 -24.45
N VAL A 418 68.37 -11.83 -23.77
CA VAL A 418 67.82 -11.89 -22.40
C VAL A 418 66.37 -11.39 -22.32
N SER A 419 65.43 -12.31 -22.54
CA SER A 419 63.98 -12.06 -22.44
C SER A 419 63.55 -11.90 -20.98
N VAL A 420 63.28 -10.66 -20.56
CA VAL A 420 62.37 -10.35 -19.46
C VAL A 420 61.09 -9.82 -20.10
N THR A 421 59.98 -10.50 -19.87
CA THR A 421 58.64 -10.07 -20.32
C THR A 421 58.10 -9.08 -19.30
N GLU A 422 58.10 -7.78 -19.60
CA GLU A 422 57.30 -6.82 -18.83
C GLU A 422 55.87 -6.82 -19.36
N THR A 423 54.91 -7.04 -18.45
CA THR A 423 53.48 -7.02 -18.76
C THR A 423 52.91 -5.76 -18.15
N GLU A 424 52.71 -4.70 -18.92
CA GLU A 424 51.93 -3.54 -18.44
C GLU A 424 50.44 -3.82 -18.66
N THR A 425 49.66 -3.64 -17.59
CA THR A 425 48.22 -3.80 -17.61
C THR A 425 47.62 -2.40 -17.51
N GLU A 426 47.19 -1.82 -18.64
CA GLU A 426 46.40 -0.58 -18.61
C GLU A 426 44.92 -0.95 -18.39
N THR A 427 44.33 -0.38 -17.33
CA THR A 427 42.92 -0.55 -17.01
C THR A 427 42.20 0.76 -17.36
N GLU A 428 41.46 0.77 -18.45
CA GLU A 428 40.64 1.94 -18.82
C GLU A 428 39.22 1.73 -18.28
N THR A 429 38.82 2.58 -17.33
CA THR A 429 37.46 2.55 -16.75
C THR A 429 36.63 3.62 -17.42
N THR A 430 35.61 3.22 -18.18
CA THR A 430 34.66 4.17 -18.77
C THR A 430 33.30 4.02 -18.09
N THR A 431 32.85 5.08 -17.41
CA THR A 431 31.51 5.13 -16.79
C THR A 431 30.55 5.78 -17.76
N THR A 432 29.48 5.06 -18.16
CA THR A 432 28.42 5.63 -19.00
C THR A 432 27.10 5.55 -18.25
N THR A 433 26.55 6.71 -17.89
CA THR A 433 25.24 6.80 -17.23
C THR A 433 24.16 6.87 -18.30
N THR A 434 23.21 5.94 -18.28
CA THR A 434 22.07 5.96 -19.21
C THR A 434 20.78 5.99 -18.40
N THR A 435 19.99 7.05 -18.54
CA THR A 435 18.66 7.14 -17.95
C THR A 435 17.67 6.45 -18.88
N VAL A 436 16.94 5.45 -18.36
CA VAL A 436 15.87 4.78 -19.09
C VAL A 436 14.57 5.05 -18.33
N GLU A 437 13.63 5.74 -18.96
CA GLU A 437 12.26 5.84 -18.44
C GLU A 437 11.63 4.44 -18.54
N ALA A 438 11.36 3.82 -17.39
CA ALA A 438 10.76 2.50 -17.33
C ALA A 438 9.25 2.62 -17.54
N LEU A 439 8.74 2.05 -18.64
CA LEU A 439 7.31 1.77 -18.78
C LEU A 439 6.93 0.69 -17.75
N GLY A 440 6.01 1.06 -16.86
CA GLY A 440 5.61 0.31 -15.66
C GLY A 440 5.34 -1.17 -15.94
N THR A 441 6.31 -2.02 -15.61
CA THR A 441 6.15 -3.46 -15.38
C THR A 441 7.29 -3.91 -14.47
N ALA A 442 7.01 -4.07 -13.17
CA ALA A 442 8.01 -4.26 -12.10
C ALA A 442 8.79 -5.60 -12.12
N PHE A 443 8.73 -6.37 -13.22
CA PHE A 443 9.54 -7.60 -13.34
C PHE A 443 10.08 -7.81 -14.77
N TYR A 444 9.33 -7.39 -15.79
CA TYR A 444 9.83 -7.38 -17.17
C TYR A 444 10.76 -6.19 -17.45
N GLY A 445 10.69 -5.11 -16.65
CA GLY A 445 11.61 -3.97 -16.77
C GLY A 445 13.08 -4.40 -16.68
N SER A 446 13.45 -5.22 -15.70
CA SER A 446 14.83 -5.68 -15.54
C SER A 446 15.29 -6.54 -16.72
N VAL A 447 14.44 -7.48 -17.18
CA VAL A 447 14.76 -8.37 -18.31
C VAL A 447 14.78 -7.61 -19.64
N ALA A 448 13.82 -6.71 -19.87
CA ALA A 448 13.75 -5.88 -21.07
C ALA A 448 14.89 -4.86 -21.13
N VAL A 449 15.26 -4.24 -20.00
CA VAL A 449 16.43 -3.36 -19.89
C VAL A 449 17.72 -4.16 -20.12
N ILE A 450 17.85 -5.36 -19.56
CA ILE A 450 18.99 -6.24 -19.84
C ILE A 450 19.05 -6.63 -21.33
N ILE A 451 17.92 -6.93 -21.97
CA ILE A 451 17.85 -7.27 -23.40
C ILE A 451 18.20 -6.05 -24.27
N VAL A 452 17.65 -4.87 -23.97
CA VAL A 452 17.92 -3.62 -24.71
C VAL A 452 19.39 -3.20 -24.55
N LEU A 453 19.96 -3.32 -23.34
CA LEU A 453 21.38 -3.09 -23.08
C LEU A 453 22.27 -4.13 -23.78
N ALA A 454 21.88 -5.41 -23.79
CA ALA A 454 22.60 -6.44 -24.53
C ALA A 454 22.59 -6.17 -26.05
N ILE A 455 21.46 -5.72 -26.61
CA ILE A 455 21.35 -5.32 -28.02
C ILE A 455 22.21 -4.08 -28.31
N ALA A 456 22.18 -3.07 -27.45
CA ALA A 456 22.98 -1.85 -27.61
C ALA A 456 24.50 -2.13 -27.54
N VAL A 457 24.92 -3.00 -26.61
CA VAL A 457 26.33 -3.43 -26.48
C VAL A 457 26.76 -4.28 -27.68
N LEU A 458 25.92 -5.22 -28.14
CA LEU A 458 26.18 -5.98 -29.37
C LEU A 458 26.28 -5.06 -30.60
N TYR A 459 25.45 -4.02 -30.68
CA TYR A 459 25.49 -3.02 -31.74
C TYR A 459 26.79 -2.19 -31.71
N LEU A 460 27.26 -1.79 -30.53
CA LEU A 460 28.51 -1.05 -30.36
C LEU A 460 29.76 -1.91 -30.64
N LEU A 461 29.75 -3.18 -30.24
CA LEU A 461 30.83 -4.13 -30.53
C LEU A 461 30.91 -4.43 -32.04
N ALA A 462 29.76 -4.59 -32.72
CA ALA A 462 29.70 -4.79 -34.16
C ALA A 462 30.18 -3.57 -34.98
N ARG A 463 30.25 -2.38 -34.37
CA ARG A 463 30.74 -1.15 -35.01
C ARG A 463 32.26 -0.95 -34.85
N ARG A 464 32.90 -1.72 -33.97
CA ARG A 464 34.36 -1.68 -33.71
C ARG A 464 35.14 -2.80 -34.41
N SER A 465 34.47 -3.83 -34.95
CA SER A 465 35.04 -4.82 -35.89
C SER A 465 34.93 -4.32 -37.32
#